data_AF-A0A9E3TVZ1-F1
#
_entry.id   AF-A0A9E3TVZ1-F1
#
_cell.length_a   1.000
_cell.length_b   1.000
_cell.length_c   1.000
_cell.angle_alpha   90.00
_cell.angle_beta   90.00
_cell.angle_gamma   90.00
#
_symmetry.space_group_name_H-M   'P 1'
#
loop_
_entity.id
_entity.type
_entity.pdbx_description
1 polymer ?
#
loop_
_entity_poly.entity_id
_entity_poly.type
_entity_poly.pdbx_seq_one_letter_code
_entity_poly.pdbx_strand_id
1 'polypeptide(L)'
;MSRGFDPQDFPCVHIGDQVTTTCPDHPDPTDCPDILISYFARFDEYSIAVRDGGASAIAIRYCPWCGVALPYSKRNQWFDKLTALGYTDFHDDDIPPEFWTDAWYKSAK
;
A
#
# COMPACT_ATOMS: atom_id res chain seq x y z
N MET A 1 -16.11 10.90 -8.47
CA MET A 1 -15.02 11.84 -8.83
C MET A 1 -13.82 10.97 -9.18
N SER A 2 -13.43 10.93 -10.44
CA SER A 2 -12.25 10.19 -10.88
C SER A 2 -11.03 10.73 -10.14
N ARG A 3 -10.35 9.88 -9.34
CA ARG A 3 -8.97 10.15 -8.96
C ARG A 3 -8.19 10.24 -10.27
N GLY A 4 -7.62 11.40 -10.59
CA GLY A 4 -6.88 11.59 -11.84
C GLY A 4 -5.84 10.49 -11.99
N PHE A 5 -5.87 9.80 -13.12
CA PHE A 5 -4.94 8.73 -13.44
C PHE A 5 -3.89 9.28 -14.39
N ASP A 6 -2.69 9.60 -13.89
CA ASP A 6 -1.51 9.74 -14.74
C ASP A 6 -0.77 8.40 -14.74
N PRO A 7 -0.69 7.70 -15.90
CA PRO A 7 0.06 6.46 -16.02
C PRO A 7 1.52 6.57 -15.58
N GLN A 8 2.13 7.77 -15.61
CA GLN A 8 3.52 7.99 -15.21
C GLN A 8 3.73 7.95 -13.70
N ASP A 9 2.65 8.08 -12.90
CA ASP A 9 2.73 7.97 -11.44
C ASP A 9 2.82 6.52 -10.96
N PHE A 10 2.63 5.54 -11.86
CA PHE A 10 2.55 4.12 -11.53
C PHE A 10 3.57 3.28 -12.30
N PRO A 11 4.02 2.13 -11.75
CA PRO A 11 4.94 1.23 -12.45
C PRO A 11 4.39 0.67 -13.77
N CYS A 12 3.06 0.53 -13.89
CA CYS A 12 2.38 0.24 -15.15
C CYS A 12 0.89 0.56 -15.05
N VAL A 13 0.22 0.57 -16.20
CA VAL A 13 -1.22 0.84 -16.30
C VAL A 13 -2.08 -0.15 -15.51
N HIS A 14 -1.72 -1.44 -15.46
CA HIS A 14 -2.52 -2.46 -14.77
C HIS A 14 -2.60 -2.23 -13.26
N ILE A 15 -1.45 -1.96 -12.63
CA ILE A 15 -1.39 -1.70 -11.19
C ILE A 15 -2.06 -0.37 -10.87
N GLY A 16 -1.78 0.66 -11.67
CA GLY A 16 -2.39 1.98 -11.48
C GLY A 16 -3.92 1.95 -11.61
N ASP A 17 -4.46 1.22 -12.59
CA ASP A 17 -5.90 0.98 -12.73
C ASP A 17 -6.49 0.31 -11.47
N GLN A 18 -5.88 -0.78 -11.00
CA GLN A 18 -6.36 -1.50 -9.82
C GLN A 18 -6.40 -0.65 -8.54
N VAL A 19 -5.37 0.15 -8.29
CA VAL A 19 -5.27 0.94 -7.05
C VAL A 19 -6.02 2.27 -7.10
N THR A 20 -6.46 2.70 -8.28
CA THR A 20 -7.26 3.92 -8.47
C THR A 20 -8.73 3.65 -8.72
N THR A 21 -9.10 2.43 -9.08
CA THR A 21 -10.49 2.00 -9.27
C THR A 21 -11.31 2.21 -8.00
N THR A 22 -12.52 2.72 -8.16
CA THR A 22 -13.50 2.92 -7.09
C THR A 22 -14.74 2.11 -7.35
N CYS A 23 -15.28 1.45 -6.33
CA CYS A 23 -16.54 0.71 -6.43
C CYS A 23 -17.67 1.50 -5.75
N PRO A 24 -18.82 1.76 -6.43
CA PRO A 24 -19.96 2.42 -5.80
C PRO A 24 -20.59 1.60 -4.66
N ASP A 25 -20.54 0.27 -4.77
CA ASP A 25 -21.16 -0.64 -3.82
C ASP A 25 -20.27 -0.95 -2.60
N HIS A 26 -18.96 -0.74 -2.74
CA HIS A 26 -17.97 -1.04 -1.71
C HIS A 26 -17.11 0.21 -1.44
N PRO A 27 -17.43 1.01 -0.39
CA PRO A 27 -16.67 2.21 -0.05
C PRO A 27 -15.21 1.91 0.28
N ASP A 28 -14.94 0.77 0.91
CA ASP A 28 -13.59 0.25 1.08
C ASP A 28 -13.20 -0.59 -0.16
N PRO A 29 -12.15 -0.22 -0.90
CA PRO A 29 -11.64 -1.02 -2.00
C PRO A 29 -11.31 -2.47 -1.63
N THR A 30 -10.92 -2.75 -0.38
CA THR A 30 -10.59 -4.12 0.05
C THR A 30 -11.81 -5.04 0.13
N ASP A 31 -13.02 -4.48 0.16
CA ASP A 31 -14.26 -5.25 0.17
C ASP A 31 -14.77 -5.58 -1.24
N CYS A 32 -14.32 -4.85 -2.27
CA CYS A 32 -14.75 -5.05 -3.66
C CYS A 32 -14.02 -6.23 -4.32
N PRO A 33 -14.71 -7.29 -4.80
CA PRO A 33 -14.04 -8.49 -5.34
C PRO A 33 -13.29 -8.22 -6.65
N ASP A 34 -13.61 -7.12 -7.31
CA ASP A 34 -12.98 -6.70 -8.56
C ASP A 34 -11.70 -5.86 -8.36
N ILE A 35 -11.44 -5.43 -7.11
CA ILE A 35 -10.21 -4.71 -6.74
C ILE A 35 -9.28 -5.70 -6.02
N LEU A 36 -8.28 -6.19 -6.75
CA LEU A 36 -7.39 -7.26 -6.28
C LEU A 36 -6.13 -6.72 -5.61
N ILE A 37 -5.67 -5.54 -6.04
CA ILE A 37 -4.41 -4.95 -5.58
C ILE A 37 -4.67 -3.74 -4.70
N SER A 38 -4.01 -3.71 -3.55
CA SER A 38 -3.96 -2.55 -2.66
C SER A 38 -2.55 -1.97 -2.62
N TYR A 39 -2.45 -0.66 -2.44
CA TYR A 39 -1.17 0.04 -2.24
C TYR A 39 -1.07 0.56 -0.81
N PHE A 40 -0.04 0.16 -0.09
CA PHE A 40 0.27 0.61 1.27
C PHE A 40 1.34 1.70 1.22
N ALA A 41 0.91 2.97 1.19
CA ALA A 41 1.81 4.12 1.05
C ALA A 41 2.94 4.15 2.10
N ARG A 42 2.65 3.80 3.36
CA ARG A 42 3.64 3.71 4.45
C ARG A 42 4.78 2.73 4.18
N PHE A 43 4.55 1.73 3.33
CA PHE A 43 5.53 0.72 2.97
C PHE A 43 6.01 0.85 1.53
N ASP A 44 5.46 1.74 0.72
CA ASP A 44 5.69 1.78 -0.73
C ASP A 44 5.51 0.38 -1.35
N GLU A 45 4.40 -0.28 -0.99
CA GLU A 45 4.20 -1.70 -1.23
C GLU A 45 2.85 -1.94 -1.91
N TYR A 46 2.88 -2.76 -2.95
CA TYR A 46 1.69 -3.31 -3.59
C TYR A 46 1.45 -4.73 -3.11
N SER A 47 0.20 -5.04 -2.81
CA SER A 47 -0.18 -6.31 -2.20
C SER A 47 -1.51 -6.80 -2.72
N ILE A 48 -1.68 -8.12 -2.73
CA ILE A 48 -2.96 -8.77 -3.00
C ILE A 48 -3.72 -8.89 -1.67
N ALA A 49 -4.95 -8.39 -1.62
CA ALA A 49 -5.80 -8.53 -0.45
C ALA A 49 -6.19 -10.00 -0.22
N VAL A 50 -6.04 -10.48 1.01
CA VAL A 50 -6.53 -11.81 1.42
C VAL A 50 -7.95 -11.64 1.93
N ARG A 51 -8.89 -12.37 1.34
CA ARG A 51 -10.34 -12.21 1.58
C ARG A 51 -10.84 -13.26 2.55
N ASP A 52 -10.25 -13.26 3.75
CA ASP A 52 -10.58 -14.17 4.85
C ASP A 52 -11.44 -13.51 5.95
N GLY A 53 -11.91 -12.29 5.71
CA GLY A 53 -12.64 -11.48 6.69
C GLY A 53 -11.76 -10.58 7.54
N GLY A 54 -10.44 -10.56 7.33
CA GLY A 54 -9.50 -9.64 7.97
C GLY A 54 -8.85 -8.64 7.00
N ALA A 55 -7.90 -7.86 7.51
CA ALA A 55 -7.09 -6.89 6.74
C ALA A 55 -5.77 -7.49 6.20
N SER A 56 -5.72 -8.83 6.09
CA SER A 56 -4.55 -9.57 5.63
C SER A 56 -4.24 -9.25 4.17
N ALA A 57 -2.95 -9.15 3.82
CA ALA A 57 -2.51 -8.92 2.45
C ALA A 57 -1.14 -9.54 2.18
N ILE A 58 -0.92 -9.99 0.94
CA ILE A 58 0.34 -10.61 0.49
C ILE A 58 1.07 -9.65 -0.44
N ALA A 59 2.26 -9.19 -0.03
CA ALA A 59 3.09 -8.31 -0.84
C ALA A 59 3.53 -8.99 -2.15
N ILE A 60 3.48 -8.25 -3.26
CA ILE A 60 3.94 -8.70 -4.57
C ILE A 60 5.12 -7.85 -5.05
N ARG A 61 6.02 -8.48 -5.81
CA ARG A 61 7.24 -7.82 -6.34
C ARG A 61 7.15 -7.48 -7.83
N TYR A 62 6.19 -8.07 -8.53
CA TYR A 62 5.97 -7.87 -9.95
C TYR A 62 4.48 -7.72 -10.22
N CYS A 63 4.13 -6.92 -11.23
CA CYS A 63 2.76 -6.81 -11.70
C CYS A 63 2.25 -8.18 -12.18
N PRO A 64 1.09 -8.69 -11.69
CA PRO A 64 0.55 -9.98 -12.10
C PRO A 64 0.19 -10.08 -13.59
N TRP A 65 0.00 -8.93 -14.26
CA TRP A 65 -0.46 -8.88 -15.66
C TRP A 65 0.67 -8.69 -16.67
N CYS A 66 1.63 -7.80 -16.41
CA CYS A 66 2.71 -7.51 -17.36
C CYS A 66 4.12 -7.85 -16.86
N GLY A 67 4.27 -8.27 -15.61
CA GLY A 67 5.56 -8.66 -15.05
C GLY A 67 6.54 -7.51 -14.79
N VAL A 68 6.13 -6.23 -14.91
CA VAL A 68 7.00 -5.11 -14.53
C VAL A 68 7.36 -5.22 -13.04
N ALA A 69 8.61 -4.91 -12.70
CA ALA A 69 9.05 -4.84 -11.31
C ALA A 69 8.33 -3.71 -10.58
N LEU A 70 7.92 -3.97 -9.34
CA LEU A 70 7.29 -3.00 -8.45
C LEU A 70 8.35 -2.40 -7.49
N PRO A 71 8.07 -1.25 -6.86
CA PRO A 71 8.95 -0.69 -5.84
C PRO A 71 9.26 -1.69 -4.75
N TYR A 72 10.48 -1.63 -4.23
CA TYR A 72 10.88 -2.47 -3.11
C TYR A 72 10.18 -2.01 -1.84
N SER A 73 9.49 -2.95 -1.18
CA SER A 73 8.78 -2.69 0.07
C SER A 73 9.72 -2.19 1.17
N LYS A 74 9.29 -1.11 1.82
CA LYS A 74 9.91 -0.49 2.99
C LYS A 74 9.34 -1.04 4.30
N ARG A 75 8.53 -2.09 4.26
CA ARG A 75 7.88 -2.68 5.44
C ARG A 75 8.87 -3.00 6.56
N ASN A 76 9.99 -3.66 6.25
CA ASN A 76 11.00 -3.96 7.26
C ASN A 76 11.64 -2.67 7.81
N GLN A 77 11.98 -1.71 6.94
CA GLN A 77 12.56 -0.43 7.34
C GLN A 77 11.61 0.36 8.25
N TRP A 78 10.30 0.25 8.04
CA TRP A 78 9.29 0.87 8.88
C TRP A 78 9.34 0.33 10.31
N PHE A 79 9.33 -1.01 10.47
CA PHE A 79 9.45 -1.65 11.78
C PHE A 79 10.78 -1.32 12.45
N ASP A 80 11.89 -1.45 11.71
CA ASP A 80 13.23 -1.15 12.21
C ASP A 80 13.33 0.30 12.72
N LYS A 81 12.77 1.26 11.99
CA LYS A 81 12.77 2.68 12.36
C LYS A 81 11.93 2.95 13.60
N LEU A 82 10.74 2.35 13.70
CA LEU A 82 9.89 2.53 14.88
C LEU A 82 10.51 1.87 16.13
N THR A 83 11.06 0.66 16.01
CA THR A 83 11.79 0.02 17.11
C THR A 83 13.01 0.84 17.54
N ALA A 84 13.76 1.42 16.60
CA ALA A 84 14.88 2.31 16.93
C ALA A 84 14.44 3.60 17.66
N LEU A 85 13.19 4.04 17.47
CA LEU A 85 12.59 5.17 18.20
C LEU A 85 11.98 4.78 19.55
N GLY A 86 11.98 3.48 19.89
CA GLY A 86 11.48 2.96 21.16
C GLY A 86 10.04 2.46 21.15
N TYR A 87 9.39 2.41 19.98
CA TYR A 87 8.06 1.81 19.85
C TYR A 87 8.16 0.28 19.89
N THR A 88 7.30 -0.34 20.70
CA THR A 88 7.33 -1.79 20.93
C THR A 88 5.99 -2.46 20.64
N ASP A 89 4.89 -1.72 20.69
CA ASP A 89 3.57 -2.20 20.29
C ASP A 89 3.02 -1.34 19.15
N PHE A 90 3.03 -1.86 17.93
CA PHE A 90 2.61 -1.12 16.75
C PHE A 90 1.08 -0.99 16.58
N HIS A 91 0.30 -1.61 17.48
CA HIS A 91 -1.15 -1.51 17.53
C HIS A 91 -1.63 -0.55 18.61
N ASP A 92 -0.93 -0.52 19.75
CA ASP A 92 -1.35 0.24 20.94
C ASP A 92 -0.56 1.55 21.16
N ASP A 93 0.68 1.65 20.66
CA ASP A 93 1.47 2.87 20.82
C ASP A 93 0.93 4.00 19.91
N ASP A 94 0.97 5.24 20.42
CA ASP A 94 0.66 6.45 19.64
C ASP A 94 1.79 6.75 18.62
N ILE A 95 1.81 5.96 17.54
CA ILE A 95 2.75 6.11 16.43
C ILE A 95 2.47 7.43 15.70
N PRO A 96 3.50 8.27 15.45
CA PRO A 96 3.29 9.56 14.81
C PRO A 96 2.62 9.43 13.43
N PRO A 97 1.66 10.32 13.08
CA PRO A 97 0.87 10.20 11.86
C PRO A 97 1.67 10.04 10.56
N GLU A 98 2.87 10.62 10.49
CA GLU A 98 3.76 10.52 9.33
C GLU A 98 4.19 9.08 9.02
N PHE A 99 4.26 8.19 10.01
CA PHE A 99 4.60 6.78 9.82
C PHE A 99 3.44 5.99 9.20
N TRP A 100 2.21 6.50 9.21
CA TRP A 100 1.07 5.88 8.53
C TRP A 100 0.95 6.29 7.06
N THR A 101 1.85 7.16 6.59
CA THR A 101 1.88 7.68 5.22
C THR A 101 3.27 7.49 4.59
N ASP A 102 3.47 7.99 3.38
CA ASP A 102 4.79 8.00 2.74
C ASP A 102 5.73 9.10 3.25
N ALA A 103 5.24 10.00 4.12
CA ALA A 103 5.98 11.16 4.59
C ALA A 103 7.28 10.78 5.32
N TRP A 104 7.30 9.70 6.10
CA TRP A 104 8.46 9.31 6.91
C TRP A 104 9.71 8.93 6.10
N TYR A 105 9.53 8.50 4.84
CA TYR A 105 10.65 8.18 3.92
C TYR A 105 10.80 9.17 2.78
N LYS A 106 9.77 9.96 2.44
CA LYS A 106 9.89 11.05 1.47
C LYS A 106 10.57 12.29 2.06
N SER A 107 10.41 12.55 3.35
CA SER A 107 11.07 13.64 4.07
C SER A 107 12.56 13.41 4.36
N ALA A 108 13.05 12.17 4.18
CA ALA A 108 14.44 11.81 4.41
C ALA A 108 15.37 12.11 3.22
N LYS A 109 14.93 12.98 2.29
CA LYS A 109 15.73 13.47 1.15
C LYS A 109 16.34 14.83 1.44
#